data_AF-A0A068XTX1-F1
#
_entry.id   AF-A0A068XTX1-F1
#
_cell.length_a   1.000
_cell.length_b   1.000
_cell.length_c   1.000
_cell.angle_alpha   90.00
_cell.angle_beta   90.00
_cell.angle_gamma   90.00
#
_symmetry.space_group_name_H-M   'P 1'
#
loop_
_entity.id
_entity.type
_entity.pdbx_description
1 polymer ?
#
loop_
_entity_poly.entity_id
_entity_poly.type
_entity_poly.pdbx_seq_one_letter_code
_entity_poly.pdbx_strand_id
1 'polypeptide(L)'
;MWLSNLLFRCRRSQNAMFFTGVLIGMMVFWILDARRASEYLLVRNLDVYKDTIAYQNLRNNSGQRHVERTVADELKEKIRVFATILTTPRTKLSKAIHVKETWAKRLNGYMFVSSEEDKELPSIRIEGLTVDIQRGCHKAEGYVLSRAALKLIAEAMLKEAPGCRKRGGSEDVNLGACAEAVGVQMVDSLDALNRETFHPFRPSTIFDRTYIDRVSWIHYYNYFPVKTGLDCCSDHSVSFHYVSPRDMYVLELLLYHIYPYGIAKGVEQYDSPKQVNQTQEHLSLKK
;
A
#
# COMPACT_ATOMS: atom_id res chain seq x y z
N MET A 1 -18.04 31.11 -87.89
CA MET A 1 -18.82 29.86 -87.73
C MET A 1 -18.20 29.09 -86.57
N TRP A 2 -18.87 29.14 -85.42
CA TRP A 2 -18.82 28.19 -84.30
C TRP A 2 -17.52 27.93 -83.54
N LEU A 3 -17.42 28.62 -82.40
CA LEU A 3 -16.82 28.18 -81.15
C LEU A 3 -17.70 27.09 -80.48
N SER A 4 -17.11 25.96 -80.10
CA SER A 4 -17.63 25.06 -79.04
C SER A 4 -16.50 24.12 -78.58
N ASN A 5 -15.98 24.31 -77.35
CA ASN A 5 -16.26 23.50 -76.14
C ASN A 5 -15.97 22.00 -76.34
N LEU A 6 -15.15 21.30 -75.54
CA LEU A 6 -15.18 21.25 -74.08
C LEU A 6 -13.86 20.67 -73.51
N LEU A 7 -13.24 21.47 -72.65
CA LEU A 7 -12.33 21.06 -71.59
C LEU A 7 -13.09 20.24 -70.54
N PHE A 8 -12.91 18.92 -70.51
CA PHE A 8 -13.19 18.05 -69.35
C PHE A 8 -12.36 16.78 -69.64
N ARG A 9 -11.44 16.28 -68.81
CA ARG A 9 -11.68 15.90 -67.43
C ARG A 9 -10.38 15.28 -66.84
N CYS A 10 -9.50 16.09 -66.25
CA CYS A 10 -8.59 15.59 -65.20
C CYS A 10 -8.05 16.70 -64.30
N ARG A 11 -8.93 17.57 -63.80
CA ARG A 11 -8.68 18.28 -62.54
C ARG A 11 -9.02 17.31 -61.41
N ARG A 12 -8.21 16.25 -61.26
CA ARG A 12 -8.34 15.28 -60.16
C ARG A 12 -7.96 16.03 -58.90
N SER A 13 -8.98 16.39 -58.14
CA SER A 13 -9.00 17.19 -56.91
C SER A 13 -7.65 17.25 -56.18
N GLN A 14 -6.96 18.40 -56.26
CA GLN A 14 -5.78 18.69 -55.43
C GLN A 14 -6.10 18.54 -53.93
N ASN A 15 -7.34 18.86 -53.54
CA ASN A 15 -7.82 18.69 -52.18
C ASN A 15 -7.86 17.21 -51.77
N ALA A 16 -8.24 16.30 -52.67
CA ALA A 16 -8.29 14.87 -52.37
C ALA A 16 -6.89 14.31 -52.06
N MET A 17 -5.84 14.73 -52.79
CA MET A 17 -4.47 14.30 -52.50
C MET A 17 -3.95 14.84 -51.15
N PHE A 18 -4.32 16.07 -50.80
CA PHE A 18 -3.96 16.65 -49.50
C PHE A 18 -4.63 15.90 -48.33
N PHE A 19 -5.94 15.66 -48.41
CA PHE A 19 -6.66 14.95 -47.35
C PHE A 19 -6.23 13.48 -47.22
N THR A 20 -5.93 12.79 -48.33
CA THR A 20 -5.35 11.44 -48.24
C THR A 20 -3.96 11.46 -47.61
N GLY A 21 -3.14 12.47 -47.90
CA GLY A 21 -1.83 12.67 -47.27
C GLY A 21 -1.93 12.90 -45.76
N VAL A 22 -2.88 13.73 -45.31
CA VAL A 22 -3.12 13.99 -43.88
C VAL A 22 -3.62 12.72 -43.16
N LEU A 23 -4.54 11.97 -43.76
CA LEU A 23 -5.04 10.72 -43.16
C LEU A 23 -3.95 9.66 -43.05
N ILE A 24 -3.11 9.51 -44.07
CA ILE A 24 -1.94 8.62 -44.03
C ILE A 24 -0.96 9.11 -42.96
N GLY A 25 -0.69 10.41 -42.88
CA GLY A 25 0.19 10.99 -41.86
C GLY A 25 -0.33 10.77 -40.43
N MET A 26 -1.62 10.95 -40.19
CA MET A 26 -2.26 10.65 -38.90
C MET A 26 -2.21 9.16 -38.59
N MET A 27 -2.47 8.27 -39.55
CA MET A 27 -2.40 6.82 -39.36
C MET A 27 -0.97 6.36 -39.05
N VAL A 28 0.04 6.88 -39.75
CA VAL A 28 1.45 6.59 -39.48
C VAL A 28 1.85 7.12 -38.10
N PHE A 29 1.45 8.34 -37.73
CA PHE A 29 1.69 8.89 -36.39
C PHE A 29 1.05 8.01 -35.30
N TRP A 30 -0.20 7.58 -35.48
CA TRP A 30 -0.88 6.66 -34.56
C TRP A 30 -0.19 5.30 -34.46
N ILE A 31 0.30 4.74 -35.57
CA ILE A 31 1.05 3.47 -35.56
C ILE A 31 2.39 3.64 -34.84
N LEU A 32 3.11 4.74 -35.07
CA LEU A 32 4.38 5.03 -34.40
C LEU A 32 4.18 5.30 -32.90
N ASP A 33 3.13 6.04 -32.52
CA ASP A 33 2.80 6.31 -31.12
C ASP A 33 2.32 5.05 -30.38
N ALA A 34 1.52 4.20 -31.04
CA ALA A 34 1.12 2.90 -30.51
C ALA A 34 2.33 1.97 -30.30
N ARG A 35 3.30 1.97 -31.23
CA ARG A 35 4.57 1.24 -31.05
C ARG A 35 5.37 1.78 -29.87
N ARG A 36 5.46 3.11 -29.75
CA ARG A 36 6.16 3.76 -28.64
C ARG A 36 5.52 3.42 -27.29
N ALA A 37 4.20 3.47 -27.20
CA ALA A 37 3.46 3.07 -26.00
C ALA A 37 3.70 1.59 -25.63
N SER A 38 3.73 0.70 -26.63
CA SER A 38 4.03 -0.72 -26.44
C SER A 38 5.47 -0.96 -25.93
N GLU A 39 6.46 -0.27 -26.51
CA GLU A 39 7.85 -0.34 -26.07
C GLU A 39 8.02 0.16 -24.63
N TYR A 40 7.36 1.26 -24.26
CA TYR A 40 7.37 1.76 -22.88
C TYR A 40 6.78 0.75 -21.88
N LEU A 41 5.70 0.05 -22.24
CA LEU A 41 5.09 -0.98 -21.40
C LEU A 41 6.00 -2.21 -21.27
N LEU A 42 6.66 -2.62 -22.35
CA LEU A 42 7.60 -3.76 -22.34
C LEU A 42 8.85 -3.47 -21.49
N VAL A 43 9.44 -2.28 -21.63
CA VAL A 43 10.60 -1.87 -20.83
C VAL A 43 10.24 -1.82 -19.35
N ARG A 44 9.09 -1.22 -18.99
CA ARG A 44 8.59 -1.25 -17.60
C ARG A 44 8.43 -2.66 -17.04
N ASN A 45 7.87 -3.58 -17.83
CA ASN A 45 7.69 -4.97 -17.39
C ASN A 45 9.03 -5.71 -17.23
N LEU A 46 10.01 -5.43 -18.11
CA LEU A 46 11.35 -6.01 -18.03
C LEU A 46 12.13 -5.53 -16.81
N ASP A 47 11.99 -4.25 -16.45
CA ASP A 47 12.63 -3.69 -15.26
C ASP A 47 12.03 -4.30 -13.98
N VAL A 48 10.70 -4.37 -13.90
CA VAL A 48 10.00 -5.07 -12.79
C VAL A 48 10.41 -6.53 -12.70
N TYR A 49 10.55 -7.23 -13.83
CA TYR A 49 10.97 -8.63 -13.87
C TYR A 49 12.41 -8.84 -13.38
N LYS A 50 13.35 -8.00 -13.86
CA LYS A 50 14.76 -8.06 -13.44
C LYS A 50 14.93 -7.78 -11.95
N ASP A 51 14.24 -6.77 -11.44
CA ASP A 51 14.25 -6.44 -10.02
C ASP A 51 13.71 -7.62 -9.20
N THR A 52 12.62 -8.26 -9.66
CA THR A 52 11.99 -9.40 -8.96
C THR A 52 12.95 -10.58 -8.82
N ILE A 53 13.74 -10.89 -9.85
CA ILE A 53 14.73 -11.96 -9.82
C ILE A 53 15.88 -11.63 -8.87
N ALA A 54 16.38 -10.39 -8.91
CA ALA A 54 17.44 -9.94 -8.00
C ALA A 54 17.00 -10.06 -6.52
N TYR A 55 15.76 -9.65 -6.23
CA TYR A 55 15.16 -9.76 -4.90
C TYR A 55 15.01 -11.21 -4.42
N GLN A 56 14.53 -12.12 -5.30
CA GLN A 56 14.40 -13.54 -4.97
C GLN A 56 15.75 -14.18 -4.64
N ASN A 57 16.82 -13.81 -5.36
CA ASN A 57 18.16 -14.35 -5.13
C ASN A 57 18.76 -13.91 -3.79
N LEU A 58 18.36 -12.75 -3.24
CA LEU A 58 18.79 -12.29 -1.92
C LEU A 58 18.07 -13.01 -0.77
N ARG A 59 16.88 -13.56 -1.00
CA ARG A 59 15.93 -13.98 0.06
C ARG A 59 15.75 -15.49 0.20
N ASN A 60 16.58 -16.32 -0.46
CA ASN A 60 16.50 -17.78 -0.34
C ASN A 60 16.97 -18.29 1.04
N ASN A 61 16.11 -18.13 2.05
CA ASN A 61 16.16 -18.86 3.32
C ASN A 61 14.75 -19.33 3.69
N SER A 62 14.43 -20.57 3.29
CA SER A 62 13.09 -21.17 3.33
C SER A 62 12.59 -21.60 4.72
N GLY A 63 13.32 -21.28 5.80
CA GLY A 63 12.96 -21.59 7.20
C GLY A 63 12.37 -20.44 8.03
N GLN A 64 12.28 -19.21 7.48
CA GLN A 64 12.04 -18.00 8.29
C GLN A 64 10.59 -17.83 8.78
N ARG A 65 9.59 -18.20 7.97
CA ARG A 65 8.19 -17.79 8.20
C ARG A 65 7.45 -18.54 9.32
N HIS A 66 7.87 -19.76 9.66
CA HIS A 66 7.33 -20.50 10.81
C HIS A 66 7.82 -19.89 12.13
N VAL A 67 9.13 -19.71 12.24
CA VAL A 67 9.78 -19.11 13.42
C VAL A 67 9.19 -17.73 13.69
N GLU A 68 8.96 -16.94 12.64
CA GLU A 68 8.29 -15.63 12.73
C GLU A 68 6.88 -15.71 13.32
N ARG A 69 6.09 -16.74 13.00
CA ARG A 69 4.73 -16.90 13.56
C ARG A 69 4.77 -17.28 15.03
N THR A 70 5.60 -18.25 15.41
CA THR A 70 5.74 -18.65 16.82
C THR A 70 6.23 -17.49 17.68
N VAL A 71 7.20 -16.72 17.16
CA VAL A 71 7.68 -15.48 17.79
C VAL A 71 6.58 -14.43 17.86
N ALA A 72 5.78 -14.24 16.80
CA ALA A 72 4.68 -13.28 16.80
C ALA A 72 3.61 -13.62 17.85
N ASP A 73 3.28 -14.90 18.03
CA ASP A 73 2.33 -15.35 19.05
C ASP A 73 2.88 -15.09 20.47
N GLU A 74 4.17 -15.40 20.72
CA GLU A 74 4.81 -15.05 21.99
C GLU A 74 4.87 -13.54 22.25
N LEU A 75 5.19 -12.76 21.22
CA LEU A 75 5.26 -11.30 21.32
C LEU A 75 3.88 -10.70 21.58
N LYS A 76 2.81 -11.27 21.01
CA LYS A 76 1.44 -10.81 21.24
C LYS A 76 1.02 -10.93 22.71
N GLU A 77 1.50 -11.96 23.41
CA GLU A 77 1.26 -12.14 24.85
C GLU A 77 2.09 -11.16 25.70
N LYS A 78 3.34 -10.87 25.29
CA LYS A 78 4.26 -10.00 26.02
C LYS A 78 4.00 -8.51 25.78
N ILE A 79 3.59 -8.14 24.57
CA ILE A 79 3.44 -6.76 24.09
C ILE A 79 1.99 -6.53 23.67
N ARG A 80 1.29 -5.67 24.42
CA ARG A 80 -0.11 -5.35 24.14
C ARG A 80 -0.24 -4.13 23.24
N VAL A 81 -0.88 -4.31 22.10
CA VAL A 81 -1.20 -3.25 21.15
C VAL A 81 -2.70 -2.99 21.16
N PHE A 82 -3.07 -1.73 21.36
CA PHE A 82 -4.44 -1.25 21.29
C PHE A 82 -4.58 -0.21 20.18
N ALA A 83 -5.55 -0.34 19.28
CA ALA A 83 -5.78 0.62 18.21
C ALA A 83 -7.04 1.48 18.41
N THR A 84 -6.88 2.78 18.18
CA THR A 84 -7.99 3.72 18.04
C THR A 84 -8.20 3.99 16.55
N ILE A 85 -9.39 3.63 16.03
CA ILE A 85 -9.66 3.64 14.59
C ILE A 85 -10.71 4.71 14.29
N LEU A 86 -10.30 5.78 13.62
CA LEU A 86 -11.21 6.85 13.24
C LEU A 86 -12.17 6.39 12.13
N THR A 87 -13.45 6.65 12.30
CA THR A 87 -14.49 6.33 11.32
C THR A 87 -15.62 7.35 11.34
N THR A 88 -16.54 7.23 10.39
CA THR A 88 -17.80 7.99 10.38
C THR A 88 -18.96 7.06 10.04
N PRO A 89 -20.20 7.41 10.42
CA PRO A 89 -21.39 6.61 10.07
C PRO A 89 -21.50 6.32 8.57
N ARG A 90 -21.14 7.30 7.74
CA ARG A 90 -21.12 7.18 6.27
C ARG A 90 -20.12 6.14 5.75
N THR A 91 -19.03 5.92 6.49
CA THR A 91 -17.95 5.00 6.09
C THR A 91 -18.00 3.67 6.84
N LYS A 92 -18.99 3.47 7.72
CA LYS A 92 -19.22 2.22 8.45
C LYS A 92 -19.22 1.01 7.52
N LEU A 93 -20.17 0.98 6.59
CA LEU A 93 -20.41 -0.15 5.70
C LEU A 93 -19.32 -0.32 4.64
N SER A 94 -18.74 0.79 4.18
CA SER A 94 -17.74 0.79 3.11
C SER A 94 -16.31 0.58 3.59
N LYS A 95 -16.02 0.75 4.89
CA LYS A 95 -14.66 0.67 5.44
C LYS A 95 -14.58 -0.03 6.80
N ALA A 96 -15.30 0.47 7.80
CA ALA A 96 -15.10 0.06 9.20
C ALA A 96 -15.39 -1.43 9.45
N ILE A 97 -16.44 -1.97 8.81
CA ILE A 97 -16.76 -3.40 8.91
C ILE A 97 -15.61 -4.25 8.35
N HIS A 98 -15.02 -3.88 7.22
CA HIS A 98 -13.92 -4.64 6.63
C HIS A 98 -12.65 -4.59 7.47
N VAL A 99 -12.38 -3.46 8.12
CA VAL A 99 -11.31 -3.34 9.11
C VAL A 99 -11.51 -4.30 10.28
N LYS A 100 -12.74 -4.34 10.84
CA LYS A 100 -13.13 -5.25 11.92
C LYS A 100 -12.94 -6.72 11.53
N GLU A 101 -13.38 -7.11 10.33
CA GLU A 101 -13.34 -8.50 9.85
C GLU A 101 -11.94 -8.97 9.40
N THR A 102 -10.99 -8.06 9.22
CA THR A 102 -9.62 -8.38 8.72
C THR A 102 -8.56 -8.12 9.78
N TRP A 103 -7.81 -7.02 9.70
CA TRP A 103 -6.59 -6.82 10.49
C TRP A 103 -6.87 -6.45 11.95
N ALA A 104 -8.00 -5.80 12.27
CA ALA A 104 -8.25 -5.30 13.62
C ALA A 104 -8.36 -6.44 14.66
N LYS A 105 -8.96 -7.57 14.27
CA LYS A 105 -9.12 -8.77 15.13
C LYS A 105 -7.78 -9.39 15.58
N ARG A 106 -6.66 -8.98 14.98
CA ARG A 106 -5.33 -9.52 15.29
C ARG A 106 -4.64 -8.78 16.44
N LEU A 107 -5.08 -7.54 16.72
CA LEU A 107 -4.60 -6.72 17.83
C LEU A 107 -5.08 -7.26 19.18
N ASN A 108 -4.47 -6.82 20.27
CA ASN A 108 -4.93 -7.19 21.62
C ASN A 108 -6.25 -6.49 21.98
N GLY A 109 -6.52 -5.33 21.37
CA GLY A 109 -7.80 -4.64 21.47
C GLY A 109 -7.88 -3.49 20.47
N TYR A 110 -9.09 -3.04 20.18
CA TYR A 110 -9.32 -1.86 19.37
C TYR A 110 -10.68 -1.23 19.68
N MET A 111 -10.81 0.05 19.37
CA MET A 111 -12.09 0.75 19.36
C MET A 111 -12.21 1.63 18.12
N PHE A 112 -13.43 1.82 17.66
CA PHE A 112 -13.75 2.83 16.65
C PHE A 112 -14.09 4.15 17.33
N VAL A 113 -13.59 5.26 16.79
CA VAL A 113 -13.95 6.60 17.23
C VAL A 113 -14.76 7.25 16.11
N SER A 114 -15.98 7.67 16.44
CA SER A 114 -16.99 8.12 15.49
C SER A 114 -17.76 9.33 16.03
N SER A 115 -18.40 10.08 15.15
CA SER A 115 -19.31 11.18 15.51
C SER A 115 -20.65 10.68 16.10
N GLU A 116 -20.97 9.41 15.88
CA GLU A 116 -22.17 8.74 16.39
C GLU A 116 -21.81 7.40 17.01
N GLU A 117 -22.56 7.02 18.04
CA GLU A 117 -22.45 5.71 18.67
C GLU A 117 -23.04 4.64 17.76
N ASP A 118 -22.35 3.51 17.66
CA ASP A 118 -22.78 2.38 16.85
C ASP A 118 -22.77 1.12 17.71
N LYS A 119 -23.91 0.41 17.79
CA LYS A 119 -24.05 -0.80 18.59
C LYS A 119 -23.36 -2.02 17.98
N GLU A 120 -23.07 -2.00 16.68
CA GLU A 120 -22.48 -3.13 15.95
C GLU A 120 -20.94 -3.05 15.87
N LEU A 121 -20.40 -1.86 16.12
CA LEU A 121 -18.96 -1.62 16.21
C LEU A 121 -18.61 -1.27 17.66
N PRO A 122 -17.49 -1.78 18.22
CA PRO A 122 -17.01 -1.32 19.51
C PRO A 122 -16.56 0.14 19.38
N SER A 123 -17.50 1.09 19.50
CA SER A 123 -17.31 2.49 19.11
C SER A 123 -17.57 3.44 20.26
N ILE A 124 -16.81 4.54 20.30
CA ILE A 124 -17.03 5.67 21.19
C ILE A 124 -17.46 6.87 20.36
N ARG A 125 -18.57 7.48 20.77
CA ARG A 125 -19.05 8.75 20.25
C ARG A 125 -18.23 9.89 20.83
N ILE A 126 -17.63 10.72 19.98
CA ILE A 126 -17.00 11.98 20.37
C ILE A 126 -17.82 13.14 19.85
N GLU A 127 -18.33 13.97 20.76
CA GLU A 127 -19.08 15.18 20.41
C GLU A 127 -18.15 16.23 19.78
N GLY A 128 -18.60 16.81 18.66
CA GLY A 128 -17.80 17.79 17.92
C GLY A 128 -16.70 17.21 17.03
N LEU A 129 -16.62 15.89 16.86
CA LEU A 129 -15.72 15.27 15.87
C LEU A 129 -16.23 15.54 14.44
N THR A 130 -15.66 16.56 13.80
CA THR A 130 -15.84 16.79 12.36
C THR A 130 -14.71 16.12 11.59
N VAL A 131 -14.93 14.89 11.11
CA VAL A 131 -14.04 14.28 10.12
C VAL A 131 -14.34 14.95 8.78
N ASP A 132 -13.57 15.97 8.41
CA ASP A 132 -13.72 16.64 7.13
C ASP A 132 -13.23 15.71 6.01
N ILE A 133 -14.16 14.97 5.39
CA ILE A 133 -13.86 14.05 4.28
C ILE A 133 -13.63 14.84 2.97
N GLN A 134 -14.04 16.11 2.89
CA GLN A 134 -14.00 16.90 1.65
C GLN A 134 -12.66 17.58 1.39
N ARG A 135 -11.88 17.86 2.44
CA ARG A 135 -10.52 18.39 2.28
C ARG A 135 -9.54 17.23 2.33
N GLY A 136 -8.95 16.89 1.19
CA GLY A 136 -7.90 15.88 1.04
C GLY A 136 -6.58 16.26 1.73
N CYS A 137 -6.62 16.85 2.93
CA CYS A 137 -5.45 17.03 3.77
C CYS A 137 -4.97 15.68 4.27
N HIS A 138 -3.65 15.52 4.23
CA HIS A 138 -2.86 14.33 4.49
C HIS A 138 -3.47 13.46 5.59
N LYS A 139 -3.98 12.30 5.18
CA LYS A 139 -4.43 11.28 6.12
C LYS A 139 -3.19 10.52 6.53
N ALA A 140 -2.78 10.68 7.78
CA ALA A 140 -1.65 9.97 8.35
C ALA A 140 -1.81 8.45 8.15
N GLU A 141 -0.69 7.77 7.98
CA GLU A 141 -0.58 6.31 7.80
C GLU A 141 -0.79 5.53 9.10
N GLY A 142 -1.14 6.25 10.17
CA GLY A 142 -1.14 5.81 11.55
C GLY A 142 0.17 6.16 12.25
N TYR A 143 0.10 6.38 13.56
CA TYR A 143 1.26 6.55 14.43
C TYR A 143 1.08 5.63 15.65
N VAL A 144 2.19 5.26 16.28
CA VAL A 144 2.19 4.39 17.47
C VAL A 144 2.74 5.17 18.65
N LEU A 145 2.00 5.16 19.75
CA LEU A 145 2.39 5.81 21.00
C LEU A 145 2.53 4.77 22.11
N SER A 146 3.59 4.89 22.90
CA SER A 146 3.66 4.17 24.16
C SER A 146 2.58 4.69 25.12
N ARG A 147 2.15 3.85 26.07
CA ARG A 147 1.20 4.27 27.10
C ARG A 147 1.66 5.51 27.88
N ALA A 148 2.97 5.62 28.13
CA ALA A 148 3.54 6.77 28.83
C ALA A 148 3.46 8.05 27.98
N ALA A 149 3.83 7.97 26.71
CA ALA A 149 3.74 9.09 25.78
C ALA A 149 2.29 9.58 25.62
N LEU A 150 1.35 8.66 25.40
CA LEU A 150 -0.08 8.99 25.29
C LEU A 150 -0.58 9.72 26.55
N LYS A 151 -0.18 9.26 27.75
CA LYS A 151 -0.57 9.89 29.01
C LYS A 151 -0.05 11.33 29.10
N LEU A 152 1.23 11.56 28.80
CA LEU A 152 1.84 12.89 28.86
C LEU A 152 1.15 13.87 27.90
N ILE A 153 0.95 13.44 26.65
CA ILE A 153 0.30 14.23 25.61
C ILE A 153 -1.15 14.56 26.02
N ALA A 154 -1.93 13.55 26.40
CA ALA A 154 -3.34 13.74 26.75
C ALA A 154 -3.51 14.67 27.97
N GLU A 155 -2.71 14.49 29.03
CA GLU A 155 -2.76 15.36 30.20
C GLU A 155 -2.38 16.81 29.87
N ALA A 156 -1.41 17.01 28.98
CA ALA A 156 -0.99 18.34 28.54
C ALA A 156 -2.03 19.02 27.65
N MET A 157 -2.69 18.26 26.76
CA MET A 157 -3.82 18.74 25.97
C MET A 157 -4.99 19.17 26.86
N LEU A 158 -5.35 18.35 27.85
CA LEU A 158 -6.43 18.66 28.81
C LEU A 158 -6.13 19.91 29.66
N LYS A 159 -4.84 20.18 29.94
CA LYS A 159 -4.38 21.37 30.68
C LYS A 159 -4.10 22.58 29.78
N GLU A 160 -4.30 22.46 28.47
CA GLU A 160 -3.95 23.49 27.48
C GLU A 160 -2.51 24.03 27.63
N ALA A 161 -1.57 23.11 27.91
CA ALA A 161 -0.16 23.45 28.04
C ALA A 161 0.38 24.15 26.78
N PRO A 162 1.41 25.01 26.89
CA PRO A 162 2.08 25.57 25.72
C PRO A 162 2.51 24.45 24.75
N GLY A 163 2.18 24.59 23.47
CA GLY A 163 2.42 23.57 22.43
C GLY A 163 1.30 22.54 22.25
N CYS A 164 0.39 22.38 23.21
CA CYS A 164 -0.71 21.41 23.18
C CYS A 164 -2.12 22.04 23.10
N ARG A 165 -2.19 23.36 22.92
CA ARG A 165 -3.47 24.08 22.82
C ARG A 165 -4.19 23.73 21.52
N LYS A 166 -5.52 23.70 21.56
CA LYS A 166 -6.35 23.54 20.36
C LYS A 166 -6.04 24.65 19.36
N ARG A 167 -5.60 24.25 18.17
CA ARG A 167 -5.28 25.13 17.04
C ARG A 167 -5.92 24.56 15.77
N GLY A 168 -6.00 25.37 14.72
CA GLY A 168 -6.33 24.88 13.38
C GLY A 168 -5.20 24.04 12.79
N GLY A 169 -5.43 23.49 11.60
CA GLY A 169 -4.44 22.67 10.89
C GLY A 169 -4.65 21.17 11.08
N SER A 170 -3.69 20.38 10.61
CA SER A 170 -3.75 18.91 10.64
C SER A 170 -3.57 18.35 12.05
N GLU A 171 -4.31 17.28 12.37
CA GLU A 171 -4.27 16.65 13.70
C GLU A 171 -2.91 16.06 14.02
N ASP A 172 -2.31 15.35 13.07
CA ASP A 172 -0.98 14.73 13.17
C ASP A 172 0.13 15.75 13.46
N VAL A 173 0.12 16.90 12.78
CA VAL A 173 1.07 18.00 13.02
C VAL A 173 0.91 18.58 14.42
N ASN A 174 -0.34 18.81 14.85
CA ASN A 174 -0.61 19.35 16.19
C ASN A 174 -0.25 18.33 17.29
N LEU A 175 -0.50 17.05 17.05
CA LEU A 175 -0.12 15.97 17.96
C LEU A 175 1.40 15.88 18.09
N GLY A 176 2.13 15.92 16.98
CA GLY A 176 3.60 15.91 16.96
C GLY A 176 4.19 17.10 17.70
N ALA A 177 3.67 18.31 17.45
CA ALA A 177 4.10 19.52 18.16
C ALA A 177 3.83 19.45 19.67
N CYS A 178 2.70 18.89 20.09
CA CYS A 178 2.40 18.67 21.49
C CYS A 178 3.35 17.63 22.11
N ALA A 179 3.60 16.52 21.41
CA ALA A 179 4.54 15.48 21.84
C ALA A 179 5.94 16.04 22.10
N GLU A 180 6.46 16.84 21.17
CA GLU A 180 7.75 17.53 21.31
C GLU A 180 7.74 18.49 22.51
N ALA A 181 6.69 19.30 22.66
CA ALA A 181 6.59 20.28 23.75
C ALA A 181 6.56 19.63 25.15
N VAL A 182 6.07 18.40 25.27
CA VAL A 182 6.04 17.66 26.55
C VAL A 182 7.21 16.70 26.70
N GLY A 183 8.20 16.75 25.80
CA GLY A 183 9.42 15.94 25.88
C GLY A 183 9.21 14.47 25.54
N VAL A 184 8.18 14.12 24.76
CA VAL A 184 8.05 12.76 24.21
C VAL A 184 9.09 12.56 23.13
N GLN A 185 9.89 11.51 23.28
CA GLN A 185 10.88 11.13 22.27
C GLN A 185 10.18 10.57 21.03
N MET A 186 10.48 11.16 19.88
CA MET A 186 10.10 10.65 18.58
C MET A 186 11.13 9.61 18.13
N VAL A 187 10.66 8.49 17.60
CA VAL A 187 11.50 7.38 17.14
C VAL A 187 11.20 7.12 15.68
N ASP A 188 12.25 6.92 14.90
CA ASP A 188 12.15 6.65 13.47
C ASP A 188 11.46 5.32 13.19
N SER A 189 10.62 5.29 12.17
CA SER A 189 9.90 4.10 11.73
C SER A 189 10.63 3.32 10.63
N LEU A 190 11.95 3.38 10.65
CA LEU A 190 12.80 2.67 9.70
C LEU A 190 13.23 1.32 10.27
N ASP A 191 13.32 0.32 9.40
CA ASP A 191 13.91 -0.96 9.77
C ASP A 191 15.45 -0.92 9.81
N ALA A 192 16.08 -2.03 10.19
CA ALA A 192 17.54 -2.14 10.29
C ALA A 192 18.29 -1.92 8.96
N LEU A 193 17.58 -1.94 7.82
CA LEU A 193 18.11 -1.65 6.49
C LEU A 193 17.72 -0.25 6.02
N ASN A 194 17.19 0.62 6.89
CA ASN A 194 16.67 1.95 6.54
C ASN A 194 15.55 1.90 5.49
N ARG A 195 14.63 0.94 5.60
CA ARG A 195 13.40 0.86 4.78
C ARG A 195 12.18 1.26 5.60
N GLU A 196 11.20 1.85 4.94
CA GLU A 196 9.98 2.33 5.58
C GLU A 196 9.12 1.18 6.11
N THR A 197 8.53 1.36 7.30
CA THR A 197 7.53 0.43 7.86
C THR A 197 6.09 0.96 7.78
N PHE A 198 5.88 2.26 7.65
CA PHE A 198 4.57 2.88 7.43
C PHE A 198 4.55 3.45 6.01
N HIS A 199 3.49 3.16 5.25
CA HIS A 199 3.46 3.45 3.81
C HIS A 199 2.28 4.35 3.42
N PRO A 200 2.52 5.51 2.76
CA PRO A 200 1.47 6.46 2.34
C PRO A 200 0.57 5.98 1.22
N PHE A 201 0.91 4.81 0.71
CA PHE A 201 0.40 4.27 -0.51
C PHE A 201 -0.06 2.84 -0.27
N ARG A 202 -0.97 2.39 -1.13
CA ARG A 202 -1.32 0.98 -1.23
C ARG A 202 -0.09 0.18 -1.69
N PRO A 203 -0.02 -1.12 -1.37
CA PRO A 203 1.12 -1.96 -1.73
C PRO A 203 1.49 -1.86 -3.22
N SER A 204 0.51 -1.94 -4.13
CA SER A 204 0.78 -1.88 -5.57
C SER A 204 1.40 -0.57 -6.07
N THR A 205 1.25 0.52 -5.32
CA THR A 205 1.79 1.84 -5.70
C THR A 205 3.20 2.06 -5.18
N ILE A 206 3.51 1.63 -3.95
CA ILE A 206 4.84 1.84 -3.37
C ILE A 206 5.94 1.02 -4.09
N PHE A 207 5.58 -0.11 -4.72
CA PHE A 207 6.52 -0.91 -5.51
C PHE A 207 6.81 -0.33 -6.92
N ASP A 208 6.00 0.60 -7.45
CA ASP A 208 6.30 1.24 -8.75
C ASP A 208 7.35 2.34 -8.54
N ARG A 209 8.62 1.96 -8.71
CA ARG A 209 9.77 2.88 -8.63
C ARG A 209 9.59 4.12 -9.50
N THR A 210 9.15 3.94 -10.75
CA THR A 210 9.03 5.06 -11.70
C THR A 210 7.97 6.05 -11.24
N TYR A 211 6.91 5.57 -10.60
CA TYR A 211 5.89 6.41 -10.02
C TYR A 211 6.41 7.13 -8.78
N ILE A 212 6.93 6.40 -7.78
CA ILE A 212 7.35 6.97 -6.49
C ILE A 212 8.50 7.98 -6.65
N ASP A 213 9.48 7.72 -7.55
CA ASP A 213 10.56 8.67 -7.84
C ASP A 213 10.04 10.02 -8.38
N ARG A 214 8.85 10.04 -9.00
CA ARG A 214 8.22 11.27 -9.54
C ARG A 214 7.31 11.98 -8.54
N VAL A 215 6.97 11.34 -7.43
CA VAL A 215 6.09 11.92 -6.41
C VAL A 215 6.93 12.84 -5.52
N SER A 216 7.03 14.12 -5.86
CA SER A 216 7.91 15.07 -5.15
C SER A 216 7.61 15.20 -3.65
N TRP A 217 6.34 15.14 -3.27
CA TRP A 217 5.94 15.37 -1.88
C TRP A 217 6.47 14.30 -0.92
N ILE A 218 6.59 13.03 -1.36
CA ILE A 218 7.09 11.98 -0.48
C ILE A 218 8.56 12.25 -0.13
N HIS A 219 9.37 12.68 -1.10
CA HIS A 219 10.77 13.02 -0.89
C HIS A 219 10.95 14.34 -0.11
N TYR A 220 9.97 15.23 -0.18
CA TYR A 220 10.01 16.52 0.52
C TYR A 220 9.63 16.40 2.00
N TYR A 221 8.59 15.62 2.31
CA TYR A 221 8.07 15.50 3.68
C TYR A 221 8.73 14.40 4.50
N ASN A 222 9.43 13.44 3.87
CA ASN A 222 10.19 12.44 4.61
C ASN A 222 11.50 13.05 5.13
N TYR A 223 11.75 12.84 6.42
CA TYR A 223 13.00 13.27 7.05
C TYR A 223 14.20 12.50 6.49
N PHE A 224 14.02 11.20 6.22
CA PHE A 224 15.02 10.35 5.60
C PHE A 224 14.74 10.13 4.10
N PRO A 225 15.77 9.90 3.27
CA PRO A 225 15.57 9.55 1.88
C PRO A 225 14.79 8.25 1.72
N VAL A 226 13.68 8.31 1.00
CA VAL A 226 12.82 7.15 0.75
C VAL A 226 13.47 6.20 -0.24
N LYS A 227 13.53 4.91 0.12
CA LYS A 227 13.91 3.85 -0.81
C LYS A 227 12.74 3.51 -1.73
N THR A 228 13.02 3.26 -3.01
CA THR A 228 11.99 3.02 -4.03
C THR A 228 12.25 1.71 -4.79
N GLY A 229 11.21 1.19 -5.44
CA GLY A 229 11.28 -0.12 -6.10
C GLY A 229 11.15 -1.27 -5.12
N LEU A 230 11.73 -2.43 -5.42
CA LEU A 230 11.56 -3.63 -4.57
C LEU A 230 12.27 -3.55 -3.22
N ASP A 231 13.26 -2.66 -3.09
CA ASP A 231 13.97 -2.41 -1.84
C ASP A 231 13.29 -1.34 -0.97
N CYS A 232 12.14 -0.80 -1.38
CA CYS A 232 11.46 0.30 -0.68
C CYS A 232 11.08 -0.04 0.76
N CYS A 233 10.66 -1.27 0.96
CA CYS A 233 9.67 -1.56 1.97
C CYS A 233 10.19 -2.63 2.91
N SER A 234 10.00 -2.40 4.21
CA SER A 234 10.42 -3.37 5.20
C SER A 234 9.65 -4.68 5.03
N ASP A 235 10.34 -5.80 5.24
CA ASP A 235 9.70 -7.12 5.35
C ASP A 235 8.78 -7.21 6.58
N HIS A 236 8.95 -6.29 7.54
CA HIS A 236 8.10 -6.12 8.72
C HIS A 236 7.26 -4.84 8.62
N SER A 237 6.77 -4.52 7.41
CA SER A 237 5.87 -3.39 7.18
C SER A 237 4.64 -3.44 8.11
N VAL A 238 4.32 -2.30 8.72
CA VAL A 238 3.26 -2.13 9.73
C VAL A 238 1.95 -1.68 9.09
N SER A 239 1.97 -0.68 8.20
CA SER A 239 0.74 -0.15 7.61
C SER A 239 0.89 0.25 6.15
N PHE A 240 -0.22 0.20 5.42
CA PHE A 240 -0.36 0.75 4.07
C PHE A 240 -1.63 1.58 4.01
N HIS A 241 -1.54 2.77 3.41
CA HIS A 241 -2.67 3.67 3.27
C HIS A 241 -3.43 3.42 1.95
N TYR A 242 -4.68 3.91 1.84
CA TYR A 242 -5.54 3.74 0.66
C TYR A 242 -5.85 2.29 0.22
N VAL A 243 -5.79 1.32 1.15
CA VAL A 243 -6.15 -0.08 0.87
C VAL A 243 -7.67 -0.20 0.75
N SER A 244 -8.16 -0.78 -0.35
CA SER A 244 -9.58 -1.00 -0.57
C SER A 244 -10.11 -2.18 0.26
N PRO A 245 -11.42 -2.27 0.54
CA PRO A 245 -12.01 -3.45 1.19
C PRO A 245 -11.63 -4.78 0.52
N ARG A 246 -11.65 -4.81 -0.82
CA ARG A 246 -11.25 -5.99 -1.60
C ARG A 246 -9.79 -6.36 -1.31
N ASP A 247 -8.89 -5.37 -1.33
CA ASP A 247 -7.47 -5.59 -1.09
C ASP A 247 -7.21 -6.02 0.36
N MET A 248 -7.98 -5.53 1.35
CA MET A 248 -7.88 -6.00 2.74
C MET A 248 -8.12 -7.51 2.83
N TYR A 249 -9.14 -8.04 2.15
CA TYR A 249 -9.40 -9.49 2.13
C TYR A 249 -8.38 -10.27 1.31
N VAL A 250 -7.85 -9.69 0.23
CA VAL A 250 -6.75 -10.32 -0.53
C VAL A 250 -5.50 -10.43 0.33
N LEU A 251 -5.14 -9.38 1.07
CA LEU A 251 -4.02 -9.41 2.02
C LEU A 251 -4.27 -10.41 3.15
N GLU A 252 -5.47 -10.42 3.72
CA GLU A 252 -5.85 -11.41 4.73
C GLU A 252 -5.66 -12.85 4.21
N LEU A 253 -6.14 -13.13 3.01
CA LEU A 253 -5.99 -14.42 2.34
C LEU A 253 -4.51 -14.77 2.13
N LEU A 254 -3.72 -13.88 1.54
CA LEU A 254 -2.32 -14.13 1.20
C LEU A 254 -1.42 -14.30 2.43
N LEU A 255 -1.62 -13.48 3.47
CA LEU A 255 -0.78 -13.48 4.66
C LEU A 255 -1.12 -14.65 5.59
N TYR A 256 -2.41 -14.93 5.77
CA TYR A 256 -2.87 -15.82 6.83
C TYR A 256 -3.39 -17.17 6.35
N HIS A 257 -4.03 -17.22 5.18
CA HIS A 257 -4.77 -18.42 4.75
C HIS A 257 -4.09 -19.23 3.63
N ILE A 258 -3.33 -18.59 2.73
CA ILE A 258 -2.64 -19.29 1.65
C ILE A 258 -1.31 -19.88 2.13
N TYR A 259 -1.01 -21.08 1.63
CA TYR A 259 0.23 -21.82 1.86
C TYR A 259 0.97 -21.95 0.53
N PRO A 260 1.79 -20.95 0.14
CA PRO A 260 2.56 -21.04 -1.07
C PRO A 260 3.56 -22.21 -0.97
N TYR A 261 3.60 -23.03 -2.00
CA TYR A 261 4.53 -24.15 -2.10
C TYR A 261 5.99 -23.67 -1.96
N GLY A 262 6.83 -24.46 -1.26
CA GLY A 262 8.24 -24.14 -1.04
C GLY A 262 8.52 -23.17 0.13
N ILE A 263 7.49 -22.71 0.84
CA ILE A 263 7.61 -21.85 2.01
C ILE A 263 6.96 -22.57 3.19
N ALA A 264 7.77 -23.26 3.99
CA ALA A 264 7.24 -24.04 5.11
C ALA A 264 6.78 -23.12 6.24
N LYS A 265 5.56 -23.36 6.70
CA LYS A 265 4.98 -22.70 7.88
C LYS A 265 5.13 -23.54 9.14
N GLY A 266 5.85 -24.67 9.10
CA GLY A 266 6.13 -25.56 10.24
C GLY A 266 7.32 -26.51 9.98
N VAL A 267 8.03 -26.91 11.04
CA VAL A 267 9.09 -27.94 10.97
C VAL A 267 8.50 -29.28 10.52
N GLU A 268 7.26 -29.60 10.92
CA GLU A 268 6.53 -30.81 10.54
C GLU A 268 6.34 -30.95 9.02
N GLN A 269 6.27 -29.84 8.29
CA GLN A 269 6.15 -29.87 6.82
C GLN A 269 7.45 -30.39 6.16
N TYR A 270 8.59 -30.21 6.82
CA TYR A 270 9.89 -30.77 6.42
C TYR A 270 10.16 -32.18 6.95
N ASP A 271 9.29 -32.76 7.79
CA ASP A 271 9.36 -34.17 8.20
C ASP A 271 8.58 -35.10 7.23
N SER A 272 7.77 -34.53 6.34
CA SER A 272 7.10 -35.25 5.24
C SER A 272 7.98 -35.84 4.12
N PRO A 273 9.28 -35.51 3.92
CA PRO A 273 10.12 -36.15 2.91
C PRO A 273 10.35 -37.64 3.17
N LYS A 274 10.13 -38.14 4.40
CA LYS A 274 10.28 -39.57 4.70
C LYS A 274 9.17 -40.45 4.12
N GLN A 275 8.03 -39.91 3.69
CA GLN A 275 6.93 -40.70 3.12
C GLN A 275 6.90 -40.75 1.58
N VAL A 276 7.55 -39.81 0.90
CA VAL A 276 7.64 -39.84 -0.58
C VAL A 276 8.56 -40.97 -1.05
N ASN A 277 9.62 -41.26 -0.30
CA ASN A 277 10.53 -42.38 -0.61
C ASN A 277 9.90 -43.76 -0.39
N GLN A 278 8.98 -43.89 0.59
CA GLN A 278 8.28 -45.15 0.86
C GLN A 278 7.26 -45.51 -0.25
N THR A 279 6.70 -44.50 -0.91
CA THR A 279 5.73 -44.73 -1.99
C THR A 279 6.43 -45.16 -3.29
N GLN A 280 7.67 -44.71 -3.52
CA GLN A 280 8.47 -45.11 -4.68
C GLN A 280 9.09 -46.52 -4.54
N GLU A 281 9.55 -46.92 -3.34
CA GLU A 281 10.00 -48.30 -3.11
C GLU A 281 8.88 -49.33 -3.24
N HIS A 282 7.66 -48.98 -2.81
CA HIS A 282 6.52 -49.92 -2.88
C HIS A 282 6.00 -50.13 -4.32
N LEU A 283 6.28 -49.19 -5.24
CA LEU A 283 5.96 -49.27 -6.67
C LEU A 283 7.08 -49.95 -7.49
N SER A 284 8.33 -49.94 -7.03
CA SER A 284 9.44 -50.68 -7.67
C SER A 284 9.50 -52.17 -7.30
N LEU A 285 8.89 -52.58 -6.18
CA LEU A 285 8.81 -53.98 -5.74
C LEU A 285 7.60 -54.76 -6.31
N LYS A 286 6.81 -54.15 -7.19
CA LYS A 286 5.66 -54.78 -7.89
C LYS A 286 5.85 -54.87 -9.42
N LYS A 287 7.10 -54.88 -9.91
CA LYS A 287 7.44 -55.24 -11.29
C LYS A 287 8.20 -56.55 -11.32
#